data_AF-A0A6P9C8D7-F1
#
_entry.id   AF-A0A6P9C8D7-F1
#
_cell.length_a   1.000
_cell.length_b   1.000
_cell.length_c   1.000
_cell.angle_alpha   90.00
_cell.angle_beta   90.00
_cell.angle_gamma   90.00
#
_symmetry.space_group_name_H-M   'P 1'
#
loop_
_entity.id
_entity.type
_entity.pdbx_description
1 polymer ?
#
loop_
_entity_poly.entity_id
_entity_poly.type
_entity_poly.pdbx_seq_one_letter_code
_entity_poly.pdbx_strand_id
1 'polypeptide(L)'
;MKTYLVVLGLLFLLKNEVSPLTCFMCENQPTNLRCLRFRECSEEEVFCVTAVASYEFGMMTFKKRITKRCSAFCPDLQMALGFASFGTSCCQRSWCNIWGSLGERNATQGWEWPTIDLTRSFDDGT
;
A
#
# COMPACT_ATOMS: atom_id res chain seq x y z
N MET A 1 -19.10 42.64 17.76
CA MET A 1 -19.35 41.24 18.20
C MET A 1 -19.49 40.27 17.02
N LYS A 2 -20.13 40.64 15.90
CA LYS A 2 -20.26 39.78 14.70
C LYS A 2 -18.95 39.47 13.96
N THR A 3 -17.99 40.39 13.95
CA THR A 3 -16.70 40.23 13.28
C THR A 3 -15.86 39.11 13.88
N TYR A 4 -15.92 38.90 15.20
CA TYR A 4 -15.21 37.81 15.88
C TYR A 4 -15.71 36.44 15.45
N LEU A 5 -17.01 36.26 15.24
CA LEU A 5 -17.58 34.99 14.76
C LEU A 5 -17.15 34.68 13.33
N VAL A 6 -17.08 35.71 12.48
CA VAL A 6 -16.62 35.57 11.09
C VAL A 6 -15.13 35.21 11.05
N VAL A 7 -14.31 35.87 11.87
CA VAL A 7 -12.89 35.56 12.01
C VAL A 7 -12.68 34.14 12.56
N LEU A 8 -13.43 33.74 13.58
CA LEU A 8 -13.35 32.39 14.14
C LEU A 8 -13.73 31.33 13.08
N GLY A 9 -14.80 31.58 12.32
CA GLY A 9 -15.24 30.68 11.24
C GLY A 9 -14.20 30.50 10.14
N LEU A 10 -13.51 31.58 9.73
CA LEU A 10 -12.41 31.52 8.76
C LEU A 10 -11.20 30.73 9.27
N LEU A 11 -10.87 30.81 10.57
CA LEU A 11 -9.79 30.02 11.16
C LEU A 11 -10.08 28.50 11.17
N PHE A 12 -11.34 28.10 11.34
CA PHE A 12 -11.71 26.68 11.28
C PHE A 12 -11.63 26.10 9.86
N LEU A 13 -11.91 26.91 8.83
CA LEU A 13 -11.87 26.48 7.42
C LEU A 13 -10.43 26.34 6.88
N LEU A 14 -9.44 26.89 7.56
CA LEU A 14 -8.01 26.76 7.24
C LEU A 14 -7.37 25.52 7.86
N LYS A 15 -8.09 24.77 8.72
CA LYS A 15 -7.63 23.47 9.18
C LYS A 15 -7.77 22.47 8.03
N ASN A 16 -6.72 22.31 7.25
CA ASN A 16 -6.54 21.09 6.48
C ASN A 16 -6.42 19.94 7.50
N GLU A 17 -7.49 19.17 7.68
CA GLU A 17 -7.40 17.90 8.40
C GLU A 17 -6.59 16.93 7.53
N VAL A 18 -5.26 16.97 7.66
CA VAL A 18 -4.42 15.88 7.22
C VAL A 18 -4.60 14.81 8.28
N SER A 19 -5.58 13.93 8.09
CA SER A 19 -5.69 12.74 8.94
C SER A 19 -4.36 11.99 8.88
N PRO A 20 -3.80 11.55 10.03
CA PRO A 20 -2.54 10.83 10.04
C PRO A 20 -2.69 9.56 9.18
N LEU A 21 -1.68 9.30 8.36
CA LEU A 21 -1.66 8.13 7.49
C LEU A 21 -1.56 6.88 8.37
N THR A 22 -2.45 5.90 8.18
CA THR A 22 -2.40 4.64 8.94
C THR A 22 -1.95 3.52 8.02
N CYS A 23 -0.83 2.86 8.34
CA CYS A 23 -0.26 1.80 7.49
C CYS A 23 -0.16 0.48 8.25
N PHE A 24 -0.09 -0.62 7.52
CA PHE A 24 0.34 -1.91 8.06
C PHE A 24 1.85 -1.92 8.24
N MET A 25 2.30 -2.51 9.37
CA MET A 25 3.68 -2.53 9.82
C MET A 25 4.11 -3.96 10.15
N CYS A 26 5.29 -4.35 9.70
CA CYS A 26 5.94 -5.59 10.12
C CYS A 26 7.40 -5.58 9.68
N GLU A 27 8.20 -6.43 10.30
CA GLU A 27 9.59 -6.62 9.93
C GLU A 27 9.87 -8.10 9.66
N ASN A 28 10.43 -8.36 8.48
CA ASN A 28 11.00 -9.66 8.09
C ASN A 28 10.05 -10.86 8.30
N GLN A 29 8.76 -10.69 8.02
CA GLN A 29 7.76 -11.73 8.21
C GLN A 29 7.62 -12.63 6.99
N PRO A 30 7.34 -13.94 7.17
CA PRO A 30 7.20 -14.87 6.06
C PRO A 30 5.85 -14.77 5.34
N THR A 31 4.82 -14.27 6.01
CA THR A 31 3.45 -14.23 5.49
C THR A 31 2.82 -12.87 5.71
N ASN A 32 1.93 -12.48 4.79
CA ASN A 32 1.22 -11.19 4.86
C ASN A 32 0.27 -11.11 6.08
N LEU A 33 -0.27 -12.25 6.53
CA LEU A 33 -1.14 -12.31 7.70
C LEU A 33 -0.42 -11.83 8.97
N ARG A 34 0.86 -12.18 9.11
CA ARG A 34 1.70 -11.68 10.22
C ARG A 34 2.07 -10.20 10.08
N CYS A 35 1.74 -9.59 8.95
CA CYS A 35 1.94 -8.18 8.67
C CYS A 35 0.67 -7.34 8.79
N LEU A 36 -0.43 -7.86 9.35
CA LEU A 36 -1.68 -7.11 9.52
C LEU A 36 -1.74 -6.23 10.78
N ARG A 37 -0.59 -5.88 11.37
CA ARG A 37 -0.54 -4.91 12.46
C ARG A 37 -0.59 -3.50 11.87
N PHE A 38 -1.61 -2.73 12.19
CA PHE A 38 -1.68 -1.33 11.78
C PHE A 38 -0.95 -0.42 12.77
N ARG A 39 -0.49 0.74 12.29
CA ARG A 39 0.10 1.82 13.08
C ARG A 39 -0.22 3.15 12.39
N GLU A 40 -0.50 4.18 13.18
CA GLU A 40 -0.50 5.56 12.70
C GLU A 40 0.95 6.01 12.42
N CYS A 41 1.16 6.60 11.26
CA CYS A 41 2.42 7.17 10.83
C CYS A 41 2.58 8.60 11.37
N SER A 42 3.82 9.06 11.44
CA SER A 42 4.13 10.47 11.76
C SER A 42 3.62 11.41 10.65
N GLU A 43 3.44 12.70 10.96
CA GLU A 43 3.08 13.73 9.97
C GLU A 43 4.10 13.82 8.82
N GLU A 44 5.37 13.51 9.10
CA GLU A 44 6.46 13.48 8.12
C GLU A 44 6.42 12.23 7.22
N GLU A 45 5.73 11.16 7.65
CA GLU A 45 5.70 9.86 6.99
C GLU A 45 4.49 9.73 6.07
N VAL A 46 4.61 10.31 4.88
CA VAL A 46 3.50 10.40 3.91
C VAL A 46 3.33 9.17 3.02
N PHE A 47 4.12 8.10 3.20
CA PHE A 47 4.03 6.85 2.44
C PHE A 47 3.97 5.60 3.31
N CYS A 48 3.06 4.68 2.97
CA CYS A 48 3.15 3.28 3.35
C CYS A 48 4.08 2.57 2.37
N VAL A 49 5.17 1.98 2.86
CA VAL A 49 6.15 1.24 2.06
C VAL A 49 6.06 -0.24 2.39
N THR A 50 6.05 -1.08 1.34
CA THR A 50 6.14 -2.53 1.44
C THR A 50 7.38 -3.00 0.70
N ALA A 51 8.29 -3.66 1.41
CA ALA A 51 9.45 -4.33 0.84
C ALA A 51 9.22 -5.84 0.87
N VAL A 52 9.50 -6.50 -0.24
CA VAL A 52 9.44 -7.95 -0.36
C VAL A 52 10.78 -8.45 -0.88
N ALA A 53 11.34 -9.41 -0.19
CA ALA A 53 12.51 -10.16 -0.61
C ALA A 53 12.12 -11.63 -0.80
N SER A 54 12.36 -12.17 -1.98
CA SER A 54 12.14 -13.57 -2.31
C SER A 54 13.45 -14.24 -2.68
N TYR A 55 13.55 -15.52 -2.37
CA TYR A 55 14.58 -16.40 -2.88
C TYR A 55 13.90 -17.50 -3.68
N GLU A 56 14.31 -17.62 -4.94
CA GLU A 56 13.76 -18.49 -5.97
C GLU A 56 14.87 -19.45 -6.43
N PHE A 57 14.54 -20.74 -6.55
CA PHE A 57 15.45 -21.73 -7.11
C PHE A 57 14.66 -22.62 -8.07
N GLY A 58 14.99 -22.53 -9.36
CA GLY A 58 14.15 -23.08 -10.42
C GLY A 58 12.79 -22.35 -10.48
N MET A 59 11.69 -23.11 -10.53
CA MET A 59 10.33 -22.56 -10.56
C MET A 59 9.69 -22.37 -9.17
N MET A 60 10.42 -22.65 -8.08
CA MET A 60 9.88 -22.61 -6.71
C MET A 60 10.42 -21.43 -5.92
N THR A 61 9.53 -20.71 -5.23
CA THR A 61 9.90 -19.69 -4.24
C THR A 61 10.15 -20.37 -2.88
N PHE A 62 11.40 -20.37 -2.42
CA PHE A 62 11.80 -21.05 -1.18
C PHE A 62 11.62 -20.18 0.07
N LYS A 63 11.86 -18.88 -0.06
CA LYS A 63 11.83 -17.97 1.08
C LYS A 63 11.29 -16.63 0.63
N LYS A 64 10.14 -16.22 1.17
CA LYS A 64 9.60 -14.87 1.02
C LYS A 64 9.69 -14.16 2.35
N ARG A 65 10.15 -12.91 2.35
CA ARG A 65 10.20 -12.03 3.52
C ARG A 65 9.54 -10.71 3.16
N ILE A 66 8.67 -10.25 4.04
CA ILE A 66 7.86 -9.05 3.86
C ILE A 66 8.16 -8.12 5.02
N THR A 67 8.44 -6.87 4.69
CA THR A 67 8.61 -5.77 5.64
C THR A 67 7.67 -4.66 5.21
N LYS A 68 6.88 -4.12 6.13
CA LYS A 68 5.98 -2.98 5.88
C LYS A 68 6.29 -1.88 6.87
N ARG A 69 6.41 -0.65 6.39
CA ARG A 69 6.79 0.51 7.20
C ARG A 69 6.17 1.82 6.72
N CYS A 70 6.00 2.77 7.63
CA CYS A 70 5.82 4.18 7.29
C CYS A 70 7.17 4.77 6.82
N SER A 71 7.13 5.75 5.92
CA SER A 71 8.34 6.43 5.43
C SER A 71 7.98 7.81 4.86
N ALA A 72 8.86 8.78 5.01
CA ALA A 72 8.74 10.09 4.35
C ALA A 72 9.03 10.02 2.83
N PHE A 73 9.78 8.99 2.42
CA PHE A 73 10.21 8.77 1.04
C PHE A 73 9.88 7.36 0.57
N CYS A 74 9.55 7.22 -0.71
CA CYS A 74 9.36 5.94 -1.37
C CYS A 74 10.65 5.49 -2.09
N PRO A 75 11.37 4.48 -1.57
CA PRO A 75 12.45 3.87 -2.34
C PRO A 75 11.84 3.03 -3.47
N ASP A 76 12.12 3.38 -4.72
CA ASP A 76 11.82 2.53 -5.88
C ASP A 76 13.02 1.60 -6.12
N LEU A 77 12.90 0.38 -5.60
CA LEU A 77 13.95 -0.62 -5.63
C LEU A 77 13.35 -1.95 -6.06
N GLN A 78 13.48 -2.25 -7.35
CA GLN A 78 13.18 -3.55 -7.92
C GLN A 78 14.45 -4.12 -8.53
N MET A 79 14.95 -5.21 -7.96
CA MET A 79 16.15 -5.89 -8.46
C MET A 79 15.95 -7.40 -8.37
N ALA A 80 16.41 -8.10 -9.39
CA ALA A 80 16.55 -9.55 -9.38
C ALA A 80 18.04 -9.89 -9.52
N LEU A 81 18.58 -10.61 -8.53
CA LEU A 81 19.97 -11.04 -8.43
C LEU A 81 20.01 -12.58 -8.49
N GLY A 82 20.00 -13.12 -9.70
CA GLY A 82 20.02 -14.56 -9.95
C GLY A 82 18.84 -15.28 -9.29
N PHE A 83 19.10 -15.87 -8.11
CA PHE A 83 18.14 -16.61 -7.30
C PHE A 83 17.42 -15.76 -6.24
N ALA A 84 17.70 -14.46 -6.15
CA ALA A 84 17.06 -13.57 -5.20
C ALA A 84 16.31 -12.44 -5.92
N SER A 85 15.09 -12.14 -5.50
CA SER A 85 14.31 -11.00 -5.99
C SER A 85 14.00 -10.05 -4.83
N PHE A 86 14.18 -8.76 -5.04
CA PHE A 86 13.85 -7.71 -4.10
C PHE A 86 12.97 -6.70 -4.81
N GLY A 87 11.88 -6.30 -4.16
CA GLY A 87 11.01 -5.27 -4.67
C GLY A 87 10.47 -4.40 -3.55
N THR A 88 10.19 -3.15 -3.88
CA THR A 88 9.51 -2.21 -3.00
C THR A 88 8.30 -1.62 -3.71
N SER A 89 7.22 -1.39 -2.96
CA SER A 89 6.02 -0.71 -3.41
C SER A 89 5.57 0.31 -2.37
N CYS A 90 4.99 1.42 -2.84
CA CYS A 90 4.57 2.51 -1.97
C CYS A 90 3.18 3.03 -2.33
N CYS A 91 2.48 3.55 -1.34
CA CYS A 91 1.18 4.18 -1.51
C CYS A 91 0.92 5.22 -0.41
N GLN A 92 0.02 6.18 -0.66
CA GLN A 92 -0.21 7.35 0.21
C GLN A 92 -1.60 7.36 0.86
N ARG A 93 -2.30 6.22 0.88
CA ARG A 93 -3.65 6.12 1.47
C ARG A 93 -3.61 5.24 2.71
N SER A 94 -4.43 5.55 3.71
CA SER A 94 -4.54 4.70 4.90
C SER A 94 -4.95 3.28 4.49
N TRP A 95 -4.27 2.29 5.06
CA TRP A 95 -4.45 0.84 4.85
C TRP A 95 -4.18 0.34 3.44
N CYS A 96 -3.58 1.15 2.55
CA CYS A 96 -3.32 0.76 1.17
C CYS A 96 -2.37 -0.43 1.05
N ASN A 97 -1.45 -0.59 2.00
CA ASN A 97 -0.47 -1.67 2.01
C ASN A 97 -0.98 -2.92 2.74
N ILE A 98 -2.27 -3.27 2.63
CA ILE A 98 -2.81 -4.49 3.24
C ILE A 98 -2.25 -5.74 2.56
N TRP A 99 -2.10 -5.73 1.24
CA TRP A 99 -1.53 -6.82 0.46
C TRP A 99 -0.01 -6.65 0.29
N GLY A 100 0.72 -7.75 0.22
CA GLY A 100 2.18 -7.78 0.06
C GLY A 100 2.58 -8.18 -1.35
N SER A 101 1.95 -7.57 -2.37
CA SER A 101 2.29 -7.82 -3.77
C SER A 101 3.42 -6.89 -4.22
N LEU A 102 4.47 -7.51 -4.78
CA LEU A 102 5.30 -6.84 -5.76
C LEU A 102 4.49 -6.83 -7.04
N GLY A 103 3.96 -5.67 -7.44
CA GLY A 103 3.22 -5.58 -8.70
C GLY A 103 1.90 -4.84 -8.67
N GLU A 104 1.65 -3.91 -7.74
CA GLU A 104 0.57 -2.93 -7.93
C GLU A 104 1.20 -1.56 -8.23
N ARG A 105 1.70 -1.40 -9.46
CA ARG A 105 1.83 -0.06 -10.02
C ARG A 105 0.41 0.40 -10.32
N ASN A 106 -0.15 1.26 -9.47
CA ASN A 106 -0.78 2.47 -10.01
C ASN A 106 -1.03 3.51 -8.91
N ALA A 107 -0.33 4.64 -9.05
CA ALA A 107 -0.98 5.91 -8.79
C ALA A 107 -2.32 5.91 -9.54
N THR A 108 -3.41 6.20 -8.82
CA THR A 108 -4.78 6.33 -9.36
C THR A 108 -5.40 5.09 -10.02
N GLN A 109 -5.97 4.19 -9.22
CA GLN A 109 -7.21 3.44 -9.53
C GLN A 109 -7.69 2.89 -8.18
N GLY A 110 -8.93 3.13 -7.76
CA GLY A 110 -10.09 2.68 -8.50
C GLY A 110 -10.38 1.28 -7.98
N TRP A 111 -11.40 1.19 -7.15
CA TRP A 111 -12.00 -0.02 -6.60
C TRP A 111 -12.41 -0.96 -7.74
N GLU A 112 -11.54 -1.83 -8.22
CA GLU A 112 -11.97 -2.99 -9.00
C GLU A 112 -11.60 -4.26 -8.23
N TRP A 113 -12.59 -4.75 -7.49
CA TRP A 113 -12.68 -6.14 -7.08
C TRP A 113 -12.48 -7.05 -8.30
N PRO A 114 -11.97 -8.28 -8.12
CA PRO A 114 -11.94 -9.24 -9.23
C PRO A 114 -13.37 -9.46 -9.71
N THR A 115 -13.72 -8.89 -10.87
CA THR A 115 -14.87 -9.36 -11.62
C THR A 115 -14.56 -10.78 -12.04
N ILE A 116 -15.19 -11.72 -11.35
CA ILE A 116 -15.41 -13.07 -11.87
C ILE A 116 -16.05 -12.86 -13.25
N ASP A 117 -15.32 -13.21 -14.30
CA ASP A 117 -15.82 -13.16 -15.67
C ASP A 117 -16.90 -14.25 -15.83
N LEU A 118 -18.16 -13.85 -15.61
CA LEU A 118 -19.34 -14.69 -15.85
C LEU A 118 -19.81 -14.66 -17.31
N THR A 119 -19.04 -14.09 -18.26
CA THR A 119 -19.50 -13.98 -19.66
C THR A 119 -19.09 -15.14 -20.57
N ARG A 120 -18.36 -16.15 -20.07
CA ARG A 120 -18.04 -17.36 -20.86
C ARG A 120 -19.09 -18.47 -20.73
N SER A 121 -20.38 -18.12 -20.85
CA SER A 121 -21.50 -19.06 -20.96
C SER A 121 -22.64 -18.43 -21.75
N PHE A 122 -22.46 -18.27 -23.07
CA PHE A 122 -23.50 -18.40 -24.10
C PHE A 122 -22.83 -18.15 -25.47
N ASP A 123 -23.39 -18.72 -26.53
CA ASP A 123 -22.91 -18.74 -27.92
C ASP A 123 -21.90 -19.85 -28.29
N ASP A 124 -22.39 -21.11 -28.24
CA ASP A 124 -22.12 -22.07 -29.31
C ASP A 124 -23.47 -22.41 -29.96
N GLY A 125 -23.65 -21.97 -31.20
CA GLY A 125 -24.91 -21.98 -31.92
C GLY A 125 -24.71 -21.56 -33.37
N THR A 126 -23.95 -22.34 -34.12
CA THR A 126 -24.14 -22.46 -35.58
C THR A 126 -23.68 -23.83 -36.07
#